data_AF-A0A6G3PKH0-F1
#
_entry.id   AF-A0A6G3PKH0-F1
#
_cell.length_a   1.000
_cell.length_b   1.000
_cell.length_c   1.000
_cell.angle_alpha   90.00
_cell.angle_beta   90.00
_cell.angle_gamma   90.00
#
_symmetry.space_group_name_H-M   'P 1'
#
loop_
_entity.id
_entity.type
_entity.pdbx_description
1 polymer ?
#
loop_
_entity_poly.entity_id
_entity_poly.type
_entity_poly.pdbx_seq_one_letter_code
_entity_poly.pdbx_strand_id
1 'polypeptide(L)'
;TDAARKRAERRAERVTAGVRELEQRLSDLLRGGLATTERAGYGLWEETAARMVDAQAPGLAARVRELGAITGSGPGGPVRLLEECGLLHLLDTAWLGRERLPEPLAATVRTRVGLPASAEGPPVRDHWSVLAQYDTPDGRIVARRIWLHGRDSHRTALLLSFGAPGRPPAQALPVGTAIDAELTPYPGGGQLRAELGEQFG
;
A
#
# COMPACT_ATOMS: atom_id res chain seq x y z
N THR A 1 -18.05 -16.16 8.99
CA THR A 1 -18.05 -16.99 10.22
C THR A 1 -17.50 -16.17 11.37
N ASP A 2 -17.94 -16.44 12.59
CA ASP A 2 -17.50 -15.72 13.80
C ASP A 2 -15.97 -15.80 14.02
N ALA A 3 -15.36 -16.93 13.65
CA ALA A 3 -13.91 -17.13 13.71
C ALA A 3 -13.09 -16.19 12.80
N ALA A 4 -13.61 -15.82 11.61
CA ALA A 4 -12.93 -14.89 10.71
C ALA A 4 -12.96 -13.46 11.26
N ARG A 5 -14.11 -13.04 11.82
CA ARG A 5 -14.29 -11.75 12.47
C ARG A 5 -13.34 -11.60 13.67
N LYS A 6 -13.30 -12.60 14.56
CA LYS A 6 -12.40 -12.59 15.73
C LYS A 6 -10.90 -12.52 15.35
N ARG A 7 -10.51 -13.13 14.22
CA ARG A 7 -9.14 -12.99 13.69
C ARG A 7 -8.86 -11.58 13.16
N ALA A 8 -9.83 -10.97 12.48
CA ALA A 8 -9.71 -9.60 12.00
C ALA A 8 -9.60 -8.60 13.16
N GLU A 9 -10.40 -8.78 14.22
CA GLU A 9 -10.35 -7.97 15.44
C GLU A 9 -8.98 -8.06 16.12
N ARG A 10 -8.48 -9.28 16.38
CA ARG A 10 -7.15 -9.47 16.98
C ARG A 10 -6.01 -8.89 16.14
N ARG A 11 -6.14 -8.94 14.81
CA ARG A 11 -5.19 -8.28 13.90
C ARG A 11 -5.27 -6.77 14.07
N ALA A 12 -6.47 -6.19 14.10
CA ALA A 12 -6.65 -4.76 14.29
C ALA A 12 -6.10 -4.28 15.65
N GLU A 13 -6.22 -5.07 16.71
CA GLU A 13 -5.61 -4.79 18.03
C GLU A 13 -4.08 -4.74 17.94
N ARG A 14 -3.44 -5.73 17.30
CA ARG A 14 -1.98 -5.76 17.10
C ARG A 14 -1.49 -4.55 16.30
N VAL A 15 -2.18 -4.24 15.21
CA VAL A 15 -1.86 -3.08 14.38
C VAL A 15 -2.02 -1.80 15.19
N THR A 16 -3.09 -1.67 15.99
CA THR A 16 -3.31 -0.49 16.84
C THR A 16 -2.20 -0.30 17.87
N ALA A 17 -1.70 -1.39 18.47
CA ALA A 17 -0.54 -1.33 19.37
C ALA A 17 0.72 -0.85 18.62
N GLY A 18 0.99 -1.41 17.43
CA GLY A 18 2.11 -1.00 16.59
C GLY A 18 2.04 0.48 16.17
N VAL A 19 0.88 0.95 15.72
CA VAL A 19 0.64 2.34 15.34
C VAL A 19 0.91 3.30 16.50
N ARG A 20 0.48 2.95 17.73
CA ARG A 20 0.78 3.80 18.91
C ARG A 20 2.27 3.86 19.22
N GLU A 21 2.98 2.75 19.08
CA GLU A 21 4.44 2.75 19.25
C GLU A 21 5.12 3.60 18.16
N LEU A 22 4.67 3.46 16.90
CA LEU A 22 5.20 4.22 15.78
C LEU A 22 4.99 5.72 15.94
N GLU A 23 3.81 6.15 16.37
CA GLU A 23 3.50 7.55 16.69
C GLU A 23 4.41 8.12 17.79
N GLN A 24 4.69 7.34 18.83
CA GLN A 24 5.63 7.73 19.88
C GLN A 24 7.04 7.91 19.31
N ARG A 25 7.51 6.95 18.49
CA ARG A 25 8.83 7.02 17.84
C ARG A 25 8.94 8.20 16.89
N LEU A 26 7.90 8.49 16.10
CA LEU A 26 7.84 9.66 15.22
C LEU A 26 7.92 10.95 16.04
N SER A 27 7.18 11.03 17.15
CA SER A 27 7.22 12.18 18.05
C SER A 27 8.60 12.37 18.68
N ASP A 28 9.25 11.29 19.12
CA ASP A 28 10.59 11.33 19.71
C ASP A 28 11.64 11.75 18.69
N LEU A 29 11.52 11.27 17.45
CA LEU A 29 12.36 11.69 16.33
C LEU A 29 12.23 13.19 16.03
N LEU A 30 11.00 13.71 16.00
CA LEU A 30 10.77 15.15 15.79
C LEU A 30 11.31 16.00 16.95
N ARG A 31 11.16 15.55 18.20
CA ARG A 31 11.73 16.23 19.38
C ARG A 31 13.26 16.21 19.39
N GLY A 32 13.88 15.12 18.94
CA GLY A 32 15.33 14.97 18.81
C GLY A 32 15.95 15.79 17.68
N GLY A 33 15.12 16.26 16.73
CA GLY A 33 15.53 17.08 15.60
C GLY A 33 16.09 16.26 14.43
N LEU A 34 15.60 16.55 13.22
CA LEU A 34 15.87 15.80 11.99
C LEU A 34 17.32 15.88 11.50
N ALA A 35 18.11 16.86 11.96
CA ALA A 35 19.52 16.94 11.62
C ALA A 35 20.36 15.84 12.32
N THR A 36 19.85 15.27 13.40
CA THR A 36 20.56 14.22 14.16
C THR A 36 20.27 12.82 13.62
N THR A 37 19.20 12.65 12.83
CA THR A 37 18.77 11.35 12.30
C THR A 37 19.69 10.82 11.21
N GLU A 38 20.50 11.67 10.57
CA GLU A 38 21.58 11.22 9.67
C GLU A 38 22.61 10.33 10.39
N ARG A 39 22.72 10.45 11.71
CA ARG A 39 23.61 9.62 12.54
C ARG A 39 22.92 8.37 13.10
N ALA A 40 21.59 8.39 13.17
CA ALA A 40 20.78 7.23 13.56
C ALA A 40 20.76 6.27 12.37
N GLY A 41 21.81 5.45 12.27
CA GLY A 41 22.05 4.59 11.10
C GLY A 41 20.86 3.67 10.76
N TYR A 42 20.94 3.10 9.55
CA TYR A 42 19.93 2.23 8.92
C TYR A 42 19.28 1.16 9.85
N GLY A 43 20.01 0.67 10.86
CA GLY A 43 19.52 -0.32 11.82
C GLY A 43 18.31 0.11 12.65
N LEU A 44 18.18 1.39 13.02
CA LEU A 44 17.02 1.88 13.79
C LEU A 44 15.72 1.81 12.97
N TRP A 45 15.82 2.15 11.69
CA TRP A 45 14.70 2.10 10.76
C TRP A 45 14.27 0.66 10.47
N GLU A 46 15.24 -0.25 10.28
CA GLU A 46 14.92 -1.67 10.12
C GLU A 46 14.32 -2.30 11.38
N GLU A 47 14.80 -1.96 12.57
CA GLU A 47 14.19 -2.42 13.82
C GLU A 47 12.74 -1.94 13.91
N THR A 48 12.48 -0.67 13.61
CA THR A 48 11.14 -0.10 13.63
C THR A 48 10.24 -0.77 12.58
N ALA A 49 10.76 -1.04 11.37
CA ALA A 49 10.03 -1.74 10.32
C ALA A 49 9.72 -3.20 10.71
N ALA A 50 10.66 -3.91 11.35
CA ALA A 50 10.44 -5.26 11.87
C ALA A 50 9.30 -5.29 12.91
N ARG A 51 9.27 -4.31 13.82
CA ARG A 51 8.17 -4.17 14.79
C ARG A 51 6.81 -3.95 14.12
N MET A 52 6.77 -3.23 12.99
CA MET A 52 5.53 -3.08 12.22
C MET A 52 5.09 -4.39 11.56
N VAL A 53 6.04 -5.23 11.11
CA VAL A 53 5.73 -6.59 10.63
C VAL A 53 5.15 -7.43 11.77
N ASP A 54 5.74 -7.40 12.96
CA ASP A 54 5.24 -8.12 14.15
C ASP A 54 3.86 -7.64 14.58
N ALA A 55 3.60 -6.33 14.46
CA ALA A 55 2.29 -5.70 14.67
C ALA A 55 1.26 -6.03 13.57
N GLN A 56 1.65 -6.78 12.53
CA GLN A 56 0.82 -7.11 11.36
C GLN A 56 0.43 -5.90 10.49
N ALA A 57 1.32 -4.90 10.43
CA ALA A 57 1.19 -3.69 9.63
C ALA A 57 2.31 -3.59 8.57
N PRO A 58 2.39 -4.53 7.60
CA PRO A 58 3.48 -4.57 6.63
C PRO A 58 3.53 -3.33 5.72
N GLY A 59 2.40 -2.64 5.51
CA GLY A 59 2.37 -1.37 4.78
C GLY A 59 3.11 -0.27 5.54
N LEU A 60 2.94 -0.19 6.87
CA LEU A 60 3.70 0.74 7.71
C LEU A 60 5.19 0.36 7.75
N ALA A 61 5.50 -0.94 7.78
CA ALA A 61 6.89 -1.41 7.71
C ALA A 61 7.60 -0.92 6.44
N ALA A 62 6.93 -1.00 5.28
CA ALA A 62 7.48 -0.49 4.02
C ALA A 62 7.74 1.02 4.09
N ARG A 63 6.78 1.80 4.61
CA ARG A 63 6.92 3.26 4.76
C ARG A 63 8.06 3.65 5.70
N VAL A 64 8.25 2.92 6.80
CA VAL A 64 9.38 3.13 7.71
C VAL A 64 10.73 2.88 7.02
N ARG A 65 10.83 1.86 6.15
CA ARG A 65 12.06 1.62 5.38
C ARG A 65 12.34 2.74 4.37
N GLU A 66 11.29 3.27 3.75
CA GLU A 66 11.41 4.42 2.85
C GLU A 66 11.93 5.67 3.59
N LEU A 67 11.49 5.92 4.84
CA LEU A 67 12.07 6.97 5.69
C LEU A 67 13.58 6.75 5.91
N GLY A 68 13.98 5.52 6.20
CA GLY A 68 15.39 5.16 6.35
C GLY A 68 16.22 5.40 5.09
N ALA A 69 15.66 5.13 3.90
CA ALA A 69 16.33 5.39 2.63
C ALA A 69 16.53 6.89 2.34
N ILE A 70 15.67 7.76 2.88
CA ILE A 70 15.80 9.22 2.73
C ILE A 70 16.96 9.76 3.57
N THR A 71 17.23 9.15 4.73
CA THR A 71 18.38 9.53 5.56
C THR A 71 19.68 9.27 4.78
N GLY A 72 20.47 10.33 4.53
CA GLY A 72 21.68 10.25 3.70
C GLY A 72 21.48 10.45 2.19
N SER A 73 20.28 10.81 1.72
CA SER A 73 19.97 11.09 0.30
C SER A 73 20.53 12.43 -0.24
N GLY A 74 21.35 13.16 0.53
CA GLY A 74 21.94 14.43 0.12
C GLY A 74 21.12 15.68 0.50
N PRO A 75 21.38 16.84 -0.14
CA PRO A 75 20.75 18.12 0.21
C PRO A 75 19.21 18.04 0.19
N GLY A 76 18.56 18.62 1.20
CA GLY A 76 17.09 18.57 1.34
C GLY A 76 16.55 17.33 2.04
N GLY A 77 17.41 16.40 2.47
CA GLY A 77 17.04 15.21 3.25
C GLY A 77 16.12 15.50 4.44
N PRO A 78 16.42 16.47 5.33
CA PRO A 78 15.56 16.78 6.47
C PRO A 78 14.14 17.23 6.11
N VAL A 79 13.97 18.02 5.03
CA VAL A 79 12.64 18.48 4.60
C VAL A 79 11.84 17.32 4.06
N ARG A 80 12.43 16.49 3.19
CA ARG A 80 11.78 15.29 2.65
C ARG A 80 11.44 14.29 3.76
N LEU A 81 12.32 14.12 4.74
CA LEU A 81 12.06 13.27 5.90
C LEU A 81 10.87 13.78 6.70
N LEU A 82 10.77 15.10 6.92
CA LEU A 82 9.61 15.70 7.61
C LEU A 82 8.31 15.46 6.85
N GLU A 83 8.31 15.67 5.53
CA GLU A 83 7.14 15.44 4.67
C GLU A 83 6.65 13.99 4.78
N GLU A 84 7.58 13.04 4.69
CA GLU A 84 7.25 11.62 4.73
C GLU A 84 6.85 11.16 6.13
N CYS A 85 7.44 11.72 7.20
CA CYS A 85 6.96 11.57 8.57
C CYS A 85 5.53 12.11 8.74
N GLY A 86 5.21 13.26 8.13
CA GLY A 86 3.86 13.83 8.16
C GLY A 86 2.83 12.93 7.46
N LEU A 87 3.19 12.33 6.33
CA LEU A 87 2.33 11.36 5.64
C LEU A 87 2.13 10.08 6.46
N LEU A 88 3.17 9.60 7.15
CA LEU A 88 3.08 8.44 8.03
C LEU A 88 2.19 8.74 9.24
N HIS A 89 2.39 9.90 9.89
CA HIS A 89 1.55 10.37 10.98
C HIS A 89 0.07 10.50 10.60
N LEU A 90 -0.22 10.99 9.39
CA LEU A 90 -1.58 11.07 8.87
C LEU A 90 -2.21 9.67 8.75
N LEU A 91 -1.46 8.69 8.25
CA LEU A 91 -1.94 7.32 8.12
C LEU A 91 -2.18 6.66 9.49
N ASP A 92 -1.27 6.86 10.44
CA ASP A 92 -1.38 6.37 11.81
C ASP A 92 -2.59 6.98 12.53
N THR A 93 -2.76 8.29 12.44
CA THR A 93 -3.93 9.00 12.96
C THR A 93 -5.22 8.52 12.32
N ALA A 94 -5.22 8.31 10.99
CA ALA A 94 -6.38 7.77 10.29
C ALA A 94 -6.71 6.33 10.70
N TRP A 95 -5.70 5.50 11.00
CA TRP A 95 -5.91 4.15 11.55
C TRP A 95 -6.55 4.17 12.95
N LEU A 96 -6.05 5.05 13.83
CA LEU A 96 -6.58 5.22 15.18
C LEU A 96 -8.01 5.78 15.17
N GLY A 97 -8.33 6.64 14.20
CA GLY A 97 -9.65 7.26 14.01
C GLY A 97 -10.58 6.52 13.06
N ARG A 98 -10.19 5.35 12.54
CA ARG A 98 -10.83 4.70 11.38
C ARG A 98 -12.34 4.46 11.51
N GLU A 99 -12.83 4.21 12.72
CA GLU A 99 -14.26 3.92 12.98
C GLU A 99 -15.16 5.14 12.73
N ARG A 100 -14.57 6.33 12.59
CA ARG A 100 -15.28 7.58 12.27
C ARG A 100 -15.11 8.01 10.82
N LEU A 101 -14.30 7.30 10.04
CA LEU A 101 -14.05 7.64 8.65
C LEU A 101 -15.19 7.13 7.77
N PRO A 102 -15.56 7.86 6.70
CA PRO A 102 -16.35 7.28 5.61
C PRO A 102 -15.70 5.98 5.12
N GLU A 103 -16.52 4.98 4.82
CA GLU A 103 -16.04 3.63 4.49
C GLU A 103 -14.97 3.60 3.37
N PRO A 104 -15.06 4.38 2.27
CA PRO A 104 -14.00 4.42 1.25
C PRO A 104 -12.63 4.87 1.80
N LEU A 105 -12.62 5.79 2.77
CA LEU A 105 -11.38 6.21 3.42
C LEU A 105 -10.88 5.15 4.40
N ALA A 106 -11.78 4.56 5.19
CA ALA A 106 -11.43 3.45 6.08
C ALA A 106 -10.82 2.26 5.32
N ALA A 107 -11.38 1.89 4.17
CA ALA A 107 -10.83 0.86 3.29
C ALA A 107 -9.44 1.21 2.74
N THR A 108 -9.24 2.49 2.39
CA THR A 108 -7.94 2.99 1.94
C THR A 108 -6.90 2.87 3.05
N VAL A 109 -7.25 3.28 4.26
CA VAL A 109 -6.39 3.17 5.45
C VAL A 109 -6.01 1.71 5.73
N ARG A 110 -6.98 0.79 5.73
CA ARG A 110 -6.71 -0.65 5.93
C ARG A 110 -5.72 -1.18 4.89
N THR A 111 -5.93 -0.84 3.62
CA THR A 111 -5.03 -1.25 2.53
C THR A 111 -3.63 -0.66 2.67
N ARG A 112 -3.51 0.64 3.02
CA ARG A 112 -2.23 1.34 3.19
C ARG A 112 -1.43 0.86 4.41
N VAL A 113 -2.11 0.41 5.46
CA VAL A 113 -1.47 -0.26 6.61
C VAL A 113 -1.03 -1.70 6.27
N GLY A 114 -1.56 -2.27 5.18
CA GLY A 114 -1.17 -3.58 4.67
C GLY A 114 -2.10 -4.72 5.09
N LEU A 115 -3.35 -4.42 5.46
CA LEU A 115 -4.36 -5.46 5.63
C LEU A 115 -4.77 -6.01 4.25
N PRO A 116 -5.00 -7.33 4.14
CA PRO A 116 -5.52 -7.90 2.91
C PRO A 116 -6.91 -7.35 2.62
N ALA A 117 -7.14 -6.99 1.36
CA ALA A 117 -8.44 -6.64 0.83
C ALA A 117 -8.75 -7.61 -0.31
N SER A 118 -10.04 -7.84 -0.55
CA SER A 118 -10.55 -8.54 -1.73
C SER A 118 -11.23 -7.52 -2.63
N ALA A 119 -11.26 -7.79 -3.94
CA ALA A 119 -12.13 -7.01 -4.82
C ALA A 119 -13.59 -7.20 -4.38
N GLU A 120 -14.37 -6.13 -4.43
CA GLU A 120 -15.77 -6.13 -3.99
C GLU A 120 -16.63 -5.19 -4.84
N GLY A 121 -17.94 -5.41 -4.80
CA GLY A 121 -18.89 -4.69 -5.65
C GLY A 121 -19.13 -5.35 -7.00
N PRO A 122 -19.98 -4.74 -7.85
CA PRO A 122 -20.33 -5.30 -9.15
C PRO A 122 -19.13 -5.22 -10.11
N PRO A 123 -18.83 -6.31 -10.85
CA PRO A 123 -17.87 -6.25 -11.95
C PRO A 123 -18.30 -5.23 -13.00
N VAL A 124 -17.34 -4.51 -13.56
CA VAL A 124 -17.54 -3.57 -14.68
C VAL A 124 -16.97 -4.21 -15.94
N ARG A 125 -17.87 -4.64 -16.84
CA ARG A 125 -17.48 -5.03 -18.19
C ARG A 125 -17.23 -3.79 -19.04
N ASP A 126 -16.11 -3.77 -19.76
CA ASP A 126 -15.73 -2.72 -20.69
C ASP A 126 -14.70 -3.25 -21.70
N HIS A 127 -14.42 -2.46 -22.73
CA HIS A 127 -13.25 -2.61 -23.58
C HIS A 127 -12.08 -1.84 -22.96
N TRP A 128 -11.21 -2.55 -22.27
CA TRP A 128 -10.09 -1.99 -21.53
C TRP A 128 -8.86 -1.86 -22.41
N SER A 129 -8.47 -0.63 -22.71
CA SER A 129 -7.22 -0.33 -23.42
C SER A 129 -6.03 -0.47 -22.47
N VAL A 130 -5.03 -1.25 -22.86
CA VAL A 130 -3.81 -1.47 -22.08
C VAL A 130 -2.83 -0.32 -22.33
N LEU A 131 -2.69 0.57 -21.36
CA LEU A 131 -1.92 1.79 -21.49
C LEU A 131 -0.44 1.62 -21.13
N ALA A 132 -0.15 0.81 -20.11
CA ALA A 132 1.21 0.58 -19.65
C ALA A 132 1.32 -0.75 -18.90
N GLN A 133 2.47 -1.41 -19.04
CA GLN A 133 2.84 -2.58 -18.26
C GLN A 133 4.31 -2.46 -17.88
N TYR A 134 4.62 -2.56 -16.59
CA TYR A 134 6.00 -2.57 -16.11
C TYR A 134 6.13 -3.40 -14.82
N ASP A 135 7.33 -3.94 -14.64
CA ASP A 135 7.67 -4.81 -13.52
C ASP A 135 8.56 -4.04 -12.56
N THR A 136 8.21 -4.05 -11.28
CA THR A 136 8.97 -3.44 -10.19
C THR A 136 9.44 -4.53 -9.23
N PRO A 137 10.74 -4.59 -8.88
CA PRO A 137 11.21 -5.44 -7.80
C PRO A 137 10.51 -5.07 -6.49
N ASP A 138 10.04 -6.08 -5.76
CA ASP A 138 9.43 -5.92 -4.43
C ASP A 138 10.03 -6.99 -3.50
N GLY A 139 11.17 -6.64 -2.88
CA GLY A 139 11.95 -7.56 -2.08
C GLY A 139 12.43 -8.77 -2.89
N ARG A 140 11.89 -9.95 -2.57
CA ARG A 140 12.22 -11.22 -3.26
C ARG A 140 11.27 -11.55 -4.41
N ILE A 141 10.18 -10.80 -4.57
CA ILE A 141 9.19 -11.02 -5.61
C ILE A 141 9.28 -9.90 -6.66
N VAL A 142 8.60 -10.09 -7.78
CA VAL A 142 8.42 -9.06 -8.80
C VAL A 142 6.95 -8.73 -8.88
N ALA A 143 6.61 -7.44 -8.79
CA ALA A 143 5.25 -6.96 -8.98
C ALA A 143 5.12 -6.36 -10.38
N ARG A 144 4.15 -6.86 -11.16
CA ARG A 144 3.74 -6.28 -12.43
C ARG A 144 2.56 -5.35 -12.21
N ARG A 145 2.65 -4.15 -12.77
CA ARG A 145 1.61 -3.14 -12.78
C ARG A 145 1.11 -2.99 -14.21
N ILE A 146 -0.20 -3.20 -14.42
CA ILE A 146 -0.84 -3.02 -15.72
C ILE A 146 -1.90 -1.94 -15.59
N TRP A 147 -1.73 -0.84 -16.33
CA TRP A 147 -2.68 0.27 -16.37
C TRP A 147 -3.63 0.09 -17.53
N LEU A 148 -4.92 0.20 -17.24
CA LEU A 148 -6.02 0.04 -18.17
C LEU A 148 -6.89 1.29 -18.18
N HIS A 149 -7.50 1.59 -19.33
CA HIS A 149 -8.55 2.60 -19.43
C HIS A 149 -9.76 2.03 -20.16
N GLY A 150 -10.92 2.11 -19.51
CA GLY A 150 -12.19 1.65 -20.03
C GLY A 150 -12.75 2.63 -21.05
N ARG A 151 -13.08 2.14 -22.25
CA ARG A 151 -13.58 2.96 -23.35
C ARG A 151 -14.96 3.55 -23.05
N ASP A 152 -15.85 2.73 -22.49
CA ASP A 152 -17.24 3.10 -22.28
C ASP A 152 -17.48 3.66 -20.86
N SER A 153 -16.78 3.11 -19.86
CA SER A 153 -16.88 3.55 -18.46
C SER A 153 -16.02 4.77 -18.14
N HIS A 154 -15.05 5.12 -18.98
CA HIS A 154 -14.02 6.14 -18.74
C HIS A 154 -13.23 5.94 -17.44
N ARG A 155 -13.18 4.71 -16.93
CA ARG A 155 -12.47 4.37 -15.70
C ARG A 155 -11.02 4.05 -15.99
N THR A 156 -10.14 4.46 -15.10
CA THR A 156 -8.76 3.99 -15.07
C THR A 156 -8.63 2.88 -14.05
N ALA A 157 -8.04 1.75 -14.45
CA ALA A 157 -7.81 0.61 -13.59
C ALA A 157 -6.33 0.20 -13.58
N LEU A 158 -5.92 -0.44 -12.49
CA LEU A 158 -4.60 -0.96 -12.21
C LEU A 158 -4.76 -2.40 -11.78
N LEU A 159 -4.22 -3.30 -12.59
CA LEU A 159 -4.08 -4.70 -12.24
C LEU A 159 -2.69 -4.93 -11.66
N LEU A 160 -2.64 -5.71 -10.58
CA LEU A 160 -1.41 -6.13 -9.94
C LEU A 160 -1.27 -7.64 -10.08
N SER A 161 -0.12 -8.07 -10.61
CA SER A 161 0.24 -9.48 -10.74
C SER A 161 1.59 -9.68 -10.10
N PHE A 162 1.77 -10.77 -9.34
CA PHE A 162 2.99 -11.02 -8.57
C PHE A 162 3.66 -12.30 -9.04
N GLY A 163 4.98 -12.21 -9.27
CA GLY A 163 5.84 -13.31 -9.65
C GLY A 163 6.62 -13.80 -8.42
N ALA A 164 6.65 -15.11 -8.22
CA ALA A 164 7.50 -15.74 -7.20
C ALA A 164 9.00 -15.43 -7.48
N PRO A 165 9.89 -15.60 -6.49
CA PRO A 165 11.32 -15.33 -6.68
C PRO A 165 11.89 -16.04 -7.92
N GLY A 166 12.52 -15.27 -8.81
CA GLY A 166 13.09 -15.78 -10.06
C GLY A 166 12.07 -16.11 -11.16
N ARG A 167 10.79 -15.80 -10.99
CA ARG A 167 9.74 -16.02 -12.00
C ARG A 167 9.02 -14.71 -12.34
N PRO A 168 8.77 -14.43 -13.64
CA PRO A 168 7.98 -13.27 -14.01
C PRO A 168 6.52 -13.45 -13.58
N PRO A 169 5.80 -12.34 -13.30
CA PRO A 169 4.36 -12.38 -13.06
C PRO A 169 3.60 -12.99 -14.24
N ALA A 170 2.65 -13.89 -13.95
CA ALA A 170 1.98 -14.71 -14.97
C ALA A 170 1.10 -13.88 -15.91
N GLN A 171 0.31 -12.97 -15.36
CA GLN A 171 -0.55 -12.10 -16.15
C GLN A 171 0.26 -11.15 -17.03
N ALA A 172 0.04 -11.22 -18.34
CA ALA A 172 0.64 -10.32 -19.31
C ALA A 172 -0.46 -9.80 -20.24
N LEU A 173 -0.61 -8.49 -20.30
CA LEU A 173 -1.52 -7.82 -21.22
C LEU A 173 -0.65 -6.90 -22.08
N PRO A 174 -0.46 -7.17 -23.38
CA PRO A 174 0.41 -6.37 -24.23
C PRO A 174 -0.06 -4.90 -24.28
N VAL A 175 0.86 -3.95 -24.13
CA VAL A 175 0.54 -2.52 -24.23
C VAL A 175 0.07 -2.19 -25.64
N GLY A 176 -0.95 -1.33 -25.75
CA GLY A 176 -1.54 -0.93 -27.02
C GLY A 176 -2.64 -1.85 -27.52
N THR A 177 -2.99 -2.91 -26.79
CA THR A 177 -4.17 -3.75 -27.10
C THR A 177 -5.40 -3.29 -26.30
N ALA A 178 -6.56 -3.81 -26.68
CA ALA A 178 -7.77 -3.73 -25.89
C ALA A 178 -8.28 -5.13 -25.57
N ILE A 179 -8.82 -5.32 -24.37
CA ILE A 179 -9.50 -6.56 -23.95
C ILE A 179 -10.95 -6.26 -23.60
N ASP A 180 -11.89 -7.09 -24.03
CA ASP A 180 -13.27 -7.08 -23.51
C ASP A 180 -13.28 -7.94 -22.25
N ALA A 181 -13.43 -7.31 -21.09
CA ALA A 181 -13.29 -7.99 -19.81
C ALA A 181 -14.09 -7.32 -18.70
N GLU A 182 -14.44 -8.12 -17.69
CA GLU A 182 -14.94 -7.66 -16.42
C GLU A 182 -13.79 -7.30 -15.46
N LEU A 183 -13.87 -6.11 -14.85
CA LEU A 183 -12.99 -5.70 -13.76
C LEU A 183 -13.79 -5.45 -12.48
N THR A 184 -13.41 -6.09 -11.38
CA THR A 184 -14.01 -5.86 -10.06
C THR A 184 -13.11 -4.92 -9.25
N PRO A 185 -13.60 -3.76 -8.79
CA PRO A 185 -12.77 -2.80 -8.08
C PRO A 185 -12.42 -3.28 -6.67
N TYR A 186 -11.28 -2.82 -6.15
CA TYR A 186 -10.97 -2.90 -4.73
C TYR A 186 -11.63 -1.74 -3.99
N PRO A 187 -12.00 -1.93 -2.71
CA PRO A 187 -12.57 -0.86 -1.92
C PRO A 187 -11.53 0.22 -1.60
N GLY A 188 -11.98 1.48 -1.61
CA GLY A 188 -11.11 2.62 -1.32
C GLY A 188 -11.55 3.89 -2.06
N GLY A 189 -11.21 5.05 -1.50
CA GLY A 189 -11.46 6.35 -2.14
C GLY A 189 -10.61 6.59 -3.39
N GLY A 190 -9.56 5.81 -3.59
CA GLY A 190 -8.65 5.94 -4.73
C GLY A 190 -9.01 5.12 -5.97
N GLN A 191 -10.05 4.27 -5.95
CA GLN A 191 -10.67 3.46 -7.04
C GLN A 191 -9.82 2.94 -8.23
N LEU A 192 -8.49 2.93 -8.17
CA LEU A 192 -7.66 2.53 -9.30
C LEU A 192 -7.40 1.03 -9.32
N ARG A 193 -7.36 0.34 -8.18
CA ARG A 193 -7.00 -1.09 -8.18
C ARG A 193 -8.23 -1.94 -8.54
N ALA A 194 -8.05 -2.91 -9.43
CA ALA A 194 -9.08 -3.88 -9.78
C ALA A 194 -8.52 -5.31 -9.87
N GLU A 195 -9.43 -6.27 -9.88
CA GLU A 195 -9.16 -7.68 -10.17
C GLU A 195 -9.78 -8.02 -11.52
N LEU A 196 -9.02 -8.75 -12.34
CA LEU A 196 -9.48 -9.20 -13.66
C LEU A 196 -10.42 -10.39 -13.49
N GLY A 197 -11.65 -10.22 -13.95
CA GLY A 197 -12.68 -11.27 -14.02
C GLY A 197 -12.67 -11.98 -15.37
N GLU A 198 -13.87 -12.29 -15.86
CA GLU A 198 -14.06 -12.95 -17.15
C GLU A 198 -13.56 -12.07 -18.30
N GLN A 199 -12.88 -12.70 -19.26
CA GLN A 199 -12.52 -12.08 -20.54
C GLN A 199 -13.41 -12.67 -21.63
N PHE A 200 -13.95 -11.81 -22.46
CA PHE A 200 -14.88 -12.17 -23.52
C PHE A 200 -14.15 -12.03 -24.87
N GLY A 201 -13.61 -13.13 -25.37
CA GLY A 201 -12.84 -13.15 -26.63
C GLY A 201 -11.96 -14.36 -26.79
#